data_AF-A0A8X6TAM6-F1
#
_entry.id   AF-A0A8X6TAM6-F1
#
_cell.length_a   1.000
_cell.length_b   1.000
_cell.length_c   1.000
_cell.angle_alpha   90.00
_cell.angle_beta   90.00
_cell.angle_gamma   90.00
#
_symmetry.space_group_name_H-M   'P 1'
#
loop_
_entity.id
_entity.type
_entity.pdbx_description
1 polymer ?
#
loop_
_entity_poly.entity_id
_entity_poly.type
_entity_poly.pdbx_seq_one_letter_code
_entity_poly.pdbx_strand_id
1 'polypeptide(L)'
;MARKQELIDLAKGLGVKVESVLKVFESKEFVVESPTYEEEFAKITLIRCIRLEPQKVVLTSELPVSLHPYHTSPQDIKEIETPIKIFLEANIVKPSGSPYYVPLTLAMKKDVDKKT
;
A
#
# COMPACT_ATOMS: atom_id res chain seq x y z
N MET A 1 28.15 9.92 14.30
CA MET A 1 28.91 11.17 14.12
C MET A 1 29.38 11.35 12.67
N ALA A 2 30.03 10.37 12.04
CA ALA A 2 30.61 10.50 10.68
C ALA A 2 29.61 10.85 9.56
N ARG A 3 28.47 10.16 9.46
CA ARG A 3 27.48 10.33 8.37
C ARG A 3 26.83 11.72 8.30
N LYS A 4 26.76 12.45 9.43
CA LYS A 4 26.20 13.80 9.47
C LYS A 4 27.12 14.81 8.78
N GLN A 5 28.43 14.65 8.95
CA GLN A 5 29.43 15.55 8.39
C GLN A 5 29.55 15.35 6.87
N GLU A 6 29.58 14.10 6.41
CA GLU A 6 29.61 13.76 4.97
C GLU A 6 28.45 14.37 4.19
N LEU A 7 27.24 14.37 4.75
CA LEU A 7 26.05 14.94 4.11
C LEU A 7 26.08 16.48 4.07
N ILE A 8 26.69 17.13 5.07
CA ILE A 8 26.88 18.58 5.07
C ILE A 8 27.88 18.98 3.99
N ASP A 9 28.96 18.21 3.84
CA ASP A 9 30.00 18.50 2.86
C ASP A 9 29.49 18.27 1.43
N LEU A 10 28.62 17.26 1.22
CA LEU A 10 27.91 17.02 -0.04
C LEU A 10 26.87 18.11 -0.35
N ALA A 11 26.11 18.58 0.65
CA ALA A 11 25.13 19.64 0.49
C ALA A 11 25.76 20.99 0.10
N LYS A 12 26.94 21.31 0.67
CA LYS A 12 27.73 22.49 0.28
C LYS A 12 28.17 22.41 -1.18
N GLY A 13 28.53 21.23 -1.67
CA GLY A 13 28.89 21.01 -3.08
C GLY A 13 27.73 21.19 -4.06
N LEU A 14 26.49 20.95 -3.61
CA LEU A 14 25.26 21.09 -4.40
C LEU A 14 24.57 22.46 -4.23
N GLY A 15 25.15 23.38 -3.46
CA GLY A 15 24.58 24.72 -3.23
C GLY A 15 23.30 24.73 -2.38
N VAL A 16 23.02 23.65 -1.65
CA VAL A 16 21.85 23.54 -0.77
C VAL A 16 22.16 24.21 0.56
N LYS A 17 21.25 25.06 1.06
CA LYS A 17 21.44 25.74 2.35
C LYS A 17 21.57 24.72 3.49
N VAL A 18 22.64 24.84 4.26
CA VAL A 18 22.98 23.88 5.33
C VAL A 18 21.96 23.92 6.47
N GLU A 19 21.30 25.07 6.70
CA GLU A 19 20.24 25.18 7.70
C GLU A 19 19.07 24.23 7.42
N SER A 20 18.70 24.04 6.14
CA SER A 20 17.65 23.10 5.74
C SER A 20 18.03 21.65 6.07
N VAL A 21 19.30 21.27 5.86
CA VAL A 21 19.79 19.90 6.10
C VAL A 21 19.87 19.60 7.60
N LEU A 22 20.29 20.58 8.40
CA LEU A 22 20.30 20.47 9.87
C LEU A 22 18.88 20.40 10.44
N LYS A 23 17.94 21.17 9.89
CA LYS A 23 16.53 21.14 10.29
C LYS A 23 15.93 19.75 10.10
N VAL A 24 16.19 19.08 8.98
CA VAL A 24 15.76 17.70 8.70
C VAL A 24 16.37 16.67 9.65
N PHE A 25 17.61 16.90 10.12
CA PHE A 25 18.27 16.01 11.07
C PHE A 25 17.80 16.19 12.52
N GLU A 26 17.43 17.41 12.91
CA GLU A 26 16.94 17.74 14.26
C GLU A 26 15.43 17.52 14.41
N SER A 27 14.66 17.71 13.33
CA SER A 27 13.26 17.30 13.31
C SER A 27 13.18 15.78 13.15
N LYS A 28 13.04 15.08 14.28
CA LYS A 28 12.32 13.79 14.33
C LYS A 28 10.86 13.92 13.87
N GLU A 29 10.43 15.12 13.52
CA GLU A 29 9.17 15.43 12.89
C GLU A 29 9.36 15.43 11.37
N PHE A 30 8.97 14.31 10.77
CA PHE A 30 8.58 14.29 9.37
C PHE A 30 7.40 15.26 9.25
N VAL A 31 7.62 16.46 8.70
CA VAL A 31 6.55 17.41 8.43
C VAL A 31 5.62 16.73 7.42
N VAL A 32 4.50 16.24 7.92
CA VAL A 32 3.39 15.83 7.07
C VAL A 32 2.77 17.14 6.60
N GLU A 33 3.20 17.61 5.44
CA GLU A 33 2.40 18.59 4.72
C GLU A 33 1.04 17.94 4.47
N SER A 34 0.01 18.49 5.10
CA SER A 34 -1.37 18.10 4.84
C SER A 34 -1.66 18.42 3.37
N PRO A 35 -1.95 17.41 2.53
CA PRO A 35 -2.22 17.64 1.12
C PRO A 35 -3.41 18.59 0.98
N THR A 36 -3.42 19.36 -0.10
CA THR A 36 -4.50 20.31 -0.38
C THR A 36 -5.84 19.58 -0.62
N TYR A 37 -6.98 20.21 -0.34
CA TYR A 37 -8.32 19.59 -0.33
C TYR A 37 -8.69 18.84 -1.64
N GLU A 38 -8.11 19.23 -2.78
CA GLU A 38 -8.31 18.52 -4.05
C GLU A 38 -7.54 17.18 -4.12
N GLU A 39 -6.39 17.08 -3.48
CA GLU A 39 -5.59 15.85 -3.34
C GLU A 39 -6.21 14.88 -2.31
N GLU A 40 -7.07 15.37 -1.41
CA GLU A 40 -7.81 14.55 -0.45
C GLU A 40 -8.92 13.72 -1.11
N PHE A 41 -9.51 14.24 -2.20
CA PHE A 41 -10.62 13.61 -2.91
C PHE A 41 -10.24 13.03 -4.29
N ALA A 42 -8.99 13.21 -4.73
CA ALA A 42 -8.53 12.77 -6.03
C ALA A 42 -8.33 11.24 -6.10
N LYS A 43 -9.42 10.56 -6.48
CA LYS A 43 -9.48 9.22 -7.10
C LYS A 43 -8.96 8.08 -6.21
N ILE A 44 -9.70 6.98 -6.24
CA ILE A 44 -9.45 5.68 -5.54
C ILE A 44 -8.04 5.08 -5.78
N THR A 45 -7.18 5.76 -6.54
CA THR A 45 -5.83 5.33 -6.92
C THR A 45 -4.76 5.58 -5.84
N LEU A 46 -4.95 6.52 -4.91
CA LEU A 46 -3.99 6.72 -3.82
C LEU A 46 -4.28 5.69 -2.70
N ILE A 47 -3.54 4.58 -2.70
CA ILE A 47 -3.46 3.67 -1.57
C ILE A 47 -2.75 4.42 -0.44
N ARG A 48 -3.46 5.28 0.29
CA ARG A 48 -2.90 5.99 1.45
C ARG A 48 -2.77 5.01 2.60
N CYS A 49 -1.54 4.55 2.83
CA CYS A 49 -1.14 4.02 4.12
C CYS A 49 -1.02 5.21 5.09
N ILE A 50 -2.11 5.56 5.76
CA ILE A 50 -2.02 6.29 7.03
C ILE A 50 -1.17 5.41 7.96
N ARG A 51 -0.26 5.99 8.75
CA ARG A 51 0.57 5.26 9.73
C ARG A 51 -0.34 4.57 10.76
N LEU A 52 -0.85 3.40 10.42
CA LEU A 52 -1.66 2.55 11.28
C LEU A 52 -0.73 1.63 12.06
N GLU A 53 -0.98 1.49 13.35
CA GLU A 53 -0.43 0.37 14.11
C GLU A 53 -0.92 -0.95 13.49
N PRO A 54 -0.09 -2.01 13.51
CA PRO A 54 -0.47 -3.29 12.93
C PRO A 54 -1.73 -3.84 13.63
N GLN A 55 -2.81 -4.03 12.87
CA GLN A 55 -4.06 -4.58 13.38
C GLN A 55 -3.91 -6.07 13.68
N LYS A 56 -4.22 -6.49 14.91
CA LYS A 56 -4.34 -7.90 15.28
C LYS A 56 -5.82 -8.32 15.21
N VAL A 57 -6.11 -9.41 14.52
CA VAL A 57 -7.43 -10.05 14.51
C VAL A 57 -7.46 -11.11 15.60
N VAL A 58 -8.45 -11.06 16.50
CA VAL A 58 -8.64 -12.06 17.56
C VAL A 58 -9.54 -13.17 17.04
N LEU A 59 -9.09 -14.42 17.15
CA LEU A 59 -9.82 -15.59 16.66
C LEU A 59 -10.72 -16.16 17.76
N THR A 60 -11.83 -16.78 17.36
CA THR A 60 -12.70 -17.57 18.26
C THR A 60 -12.22 -19.01 18.41
N SER A 61 -11.47 -19.52 17.43
CA SER A 61 -10.94 -20.89 17.40
C SER A 61 -9.58 -20.95 16.69
N GLU A 62 -8.71 -21.86 17.13
CA GLU A 62 -7.35 -22.04 16.59
C GLU A 62 -7.28 -22.98 15.36
N LEU A 63 -8.41 -23.57 14.96
CA LEU A 63 -8.46 -24.48 13.82
C LEU A 63 -8.50 -23.69 12.50
N PRO A 64 -7.53 -23.90 11.59
CA PRO A 64 -7.52 -23.20 10.32
C PRO A 64 -8.58 -23.76 9.36
N VAL A 65 -9.19 -22.87 8.59
CA VAL A 65 -10.15 -23.22 7.54
C VAL A 65 -9.45 -23.14 6.19
N SER A 66 -9.46 -24.24 5.45
CA SER A 66 -8.94 -24.33 4.08
C SER A 66 -10.03 -24.84 3.15
N LEU A 67 -10.54 -23.93 2.33
CA LEU A 67 -11.60 -24.22 1.36
C LEU A 67 -11.00 -24.53 -0.01
N HIS A 68 -11.66 -25.37 -0.81
CA HIS A 68 -11.20 -25.61 -2.18
C HIS A 68 -11.60 -24.44 -3.10
N PRO A 69 -10.73 -24.02 -4.05
CA PRO A 69 -11.12 -23.10 -5.11
C PRO A 69 -12.30 -23.65 -5.91
N TYR A 70 -13.21 -22.77 -6.33
CA TYR A 70 -14.26 -23.15 -7.25
C TYR A 70 -13.69 -23.40 -8.65
N HIS A 71 -14.42 -24.19 -9.44
CA HIS A 71 -14.13 -24.33 -10.85
C HIS A 71 -14.43 -23.00 -11.56
N THR A 72 -13.39 -22.34 -12.08
CA THR A 72 -13.48 -21.06 -12.77
C THR A 72 -13.11 -21.22 -14.25
N SER A 73 -13.72 -20.42 -15.13
CA SER A 73 -13.36 -20.46 -16.54
C SER A 73 -11.96 -19.84 -16.74
N PRO A 74 -11.21 -20.26 -17.79
CA PRO A 74 -9.91 -19.66 -18.09
C PRO A 74 -9.97 -18.15 -18.40
N GLN A 75 -11.14 -17.64 -18.80
CA GLN A 75 -11.35 -16.20 -19.03
C GLN A 75 -11.48 -15.47 -17.70
N ASP A 76 -12.30 -15.98 -16.79
CA ASP A 76 -12.49 -15.38 -15.46
C ASP A 76 -11.18 -15.36 -14.66
N ILE A 77 -10.35 -16.41 -14.78
CA ILE A 77 -9.04 -16.46 -14.13
C ILE A 77 -8.15 -15.31 -14.60
N LYS A 78 -8.12 -15.01 -15.91
CA LYS A 78 -7.30 -13.91 -16.46
C LYS A 78 -7.78 -12.54 -15.98
N GLU A 79 -9.09 -12.35 -15.87
CA GLU A 79 -9.68 -11.14 -15.32
C GLU A 79 -9.33 -10.95 -13.85
N ILE A 80 -9.26 -12.04 -13.07
CA ILE A 80 -8.84 -12.03 -11.66
C ILE A 80 -7.32 -11.81 -11.52
N GLU A 81 -6.50 -12.38 -12.40
CA GLU A 81 -5.04 -12.26 -12.34
C GLU A 81 -4.55 -10.82 -12.58
N THR A 82 -5.26 -10.06 -13.41
CA THR A 82 -4.91 -8.68 -13.76
C THR A 82 -4.85 -7.74 -12.53
N PRO A 83 -5.90 -7.62 -11.70
CA PRO A 83 -5.85 -6.82 -10.48
C PRO A 83 -4.89 -7.40 -9.42
N ILE A 84 -4.74 -8.72 -9.34
CA ILE A 84 -3.77 -9.32 -8.40
C ILE A 84 -2.34 -8.84 -8.69
N LYS A 85 -1.95 -8.75 -9.97
CA LYS A 85 -0.64 -8.21 -10.36
C LYS A 85 -0.45 -6.77 -9.90
N ILE A 86 -1.48 -5.93 -10.09
CA ILE A 86 -1.47 -4.54 -9.61
C ILE A 86 -1.30 -4.48 -8.09
N PHE A 87 -1.97 -5.35 -7.34
CA PHE A 87 -1.85 -5.38 -5.87
C PHE A 87 -0.50 -5.91 -5.38
N LEU A 88 0.13 -6.80 -6.14
CA LEU A 88 1.49 -7.27 -5.85
C LEU A 88 2.51 -6.15 -6.10
N GLU A 89 2.41 -5.44 -7.22
CA GLU A 89 3.27 -4.29 -7.54
C GLU A 89 3.11 -3.16 -6.50
N ALA A 90 1.89 -2.93 -6.03
CA ALA A 90 1.58 -1.96 -4.98
C ALA A 90 1.95 -2.43 -3.56
N ASN A 91 2.51 -3.65 -3.38
CA ASN A 91 2.83 -4.25 -2.09
C ASN A 91 1.65 -4.34 -1.10
N ILE A 92 0.42 -4.41 -1.60
CA ILE A 92 -0.79 -4.63 -0.77
C ILE A 92 -0.90 -6.12 -0.39
N VAL A 93 -0.60 -7.00 -1.33
CA VAL A 93 -0.65 -8.46 -1.17
C VAL A 93 0.75 -9.04 -1.24
N LYS A 94 1.00 -10.13 -0.50
CA LYS A 94 2.25 -10.88 -0.56
C LYS A 94 1.99 -12.38 -0.65
N PRO A 95 2.87 -13.15 -1.32
CA PRO A 95 2.79 -14.60 -1.28
C PRO A 95 2.99 -15.09 0.17
N SER A 96 2.19 -16.08 0.58
CA SER A 96 2.27 -16.68 1.92
C SER A 96 1.92 -18.16 1.88
N GLY A 97 2.58 -18.95 2.73
CA GLY A 97 2.25 -20.37 2.96
C GLY A 97 1.26 -20.53 4.11
N SER A 98 0.15 -19.80 4.08
CA SER A 98 -0.85 -19.82 5.16
C SER A 98 -1.64 -21.13 5.19
N PRO A 99 -1.97 -21.67 6.38
CA PRO A 99 -2.91 -22.79 6.49
C PRO A 99 -4.37 -22.36 6.23
N TYR A 100 -4.64 -21.05 6.19
CA TYR A 100 -5.95 -20.50 5.86
C TYR A 100 -6.09 -20.30 4.36
N TYR A 101 -7.19 -20.80 3.78
CA TYR A 101 -7.51 -20.61 2.37
C TYR A 101 -9.00 -20.36 2.14
N VAL A 102 -9.31 -19.40 1.28
CA VAL A 102 -10.67 -19.03 0.89
C VAL A 102 -10.73 -18.88 -0.64
N PRO A 103 -11.74 -19.44 -1.32
CA PRO A 103 -11.88 -19.30 -2.76
C PRO A 103 -12.14 -17.85 -3.16
N LEU A 104 -11.56 -17.43 -4.28
CA LEU A 104 -11.86 -16.16 -4.93
C LEU A 104 -12.98 -16.36 -5.96
N THR A 105 -13.83 -15.34 -6.12
CA THR A 105 -14.94 -15.37 -7.08
C THR A 105 -14.99 -14.05 -7.82
N LEU A 106 -15.13 -14.13 -9.15
CA LEU A 106 -15.33 -12.95 -10.00
C LEU A 106 -16.75 -12.42 -9.77
N ALA A 107 -16.85 -11.13 -9.45
CA ALA A 107 -18.12 -10.46 -9.30
C ALA A 107 -18.13 -9.21 -10.18
N MET A 108 -19.09 -9.14 -11.11
CA MET A 108 -19.27 -7.98 -11.96
C MET A 108 -19.91 -6.86 -11.15
N LYS A 109 -19.22 -5.74 -11.02
CA LYS A 109 -19.79 -4.52 -10.46
C LYS A 109 -20.85 -3.98 -11.45
N LYS A 110 -21.97 -3.47 -10.93
CA LYS A 110 -22.94 -2.77 -11.77
C LYS A 110 -22.28 -1.53 -12.37
N ASP A 111 -22.31 -1.40 -13.70
CA ASP A 111 -21.96 -0.15 -14.37
C ASP A 111 -22.97 0.92 -13.97
N VAL A 112 -22.46 2.09 -13.58
CA VAL A 112 -23.28 3.26 -13.21
C VAL A 112 -24.10 3.76 -14.41
N ASP A 113 -23.64 3.50 -15.64
CA ASP A 113 -24.19 4.07 -16.87
C ASP A 113 -25.15 3.15 -17.64
N LYS A 114 -25.40 1.92 -17.18
CA LYS A 114 -26.42 1.05 -17.77
C LYS A 114 -27.77 1.29 -17.09
N LYS A 115 -28.45 2.38 -17.48
CA LYS A 115 -29.88 2.54 -17.21
C LYS A 115 -30.65 1.47 -17.98
N THR A 116 -31.35 0.61 -17.25
CA THR A 116 -32.46 -0.19 -17.78
C THR A 116 -33.66 0.72 -18.02
#